data_AF-A0A372EM51-F1
#
_entry.id   AF-A0A372EM51-F1
#
_cell.length_a   1.000
_cell.length_b   1.000
_cell.length_c   1.000
_cell.angle_alpha   90.00
_cell.angle_beta   90.00
_cell.angle_gamma   90.00
#
_symmetry.space_group_name_H-M   'P 1'
#
loop_
_entity.id
_entity.type
_entity.pdbx_description
1 polymer ?
#
loop_
_entity_poly.entity_id
_entity_poly.type
_entity_poly.pdbx_seq_one_letter_code
_entity_poly.pdbx_strand_id
1 'polypeptide(L)'
;MTQQGLETLATVIELAEKKRDEGLAALSAARREHQAAQEQMDQLTAYAAEAQQRWQARCASGVDAAWLMHHRQFMAKVEHAMDFQTGVLGQKQRQIEQVQQQVHEAERELATLRQYVARQQEARQQRLMRREQKQTDEMALNAHRRRAESDSTFQSFSA
;
A
#
# COMPACT_ATOMS: atom_id res chain seq x y z
N MET A 1 -15.45 3.56 26.29
CA MET A 1 -14.34 2.64 25.95
C MET A 1 -13.28 2.75 27.02
N THR A 2 -12.76 1.61 27.46
CA THR A 2 -11.63 1.52 28.41
C THR A 2 -10.31 1.81 27.68
N GLN A 3 -9.27 2.18 28.43
CA GLN A 3 -7.93 2.43 27.89
C GLN A 3 -7.37 1.21 27.14
N GLN A 4 -7.67 0.00 27.63
CA GLN A 4 -7.37 -1.28 26.99
C GLN A 4 -7.94 -1.42 25.57
N GLY A 5 -9.14 -0.86 25.31
CA GLY A 5 -9.76 -0.94 23.98
C GLY A 5 -9.06 -0.10 22.91
N LEU A 6 -8.33 0.96 23.30
CA LEU A 6 -7.54 1.78 22.39
C LEU A 6 -6.16 1.17 22.13
N GLU A 7 -5.56 0.54 23.13
CA GLU A 7 -4.30 -0.20 22.99
C GLU A 7 -4.49 -1.39 22.02
N THR A 8 -5.58 -2.13 22.13
CA THR A 8 -5.91 -3.18 21.14
C THR A 8 -6.11 -2.63 19.73
N LEU A 9 -6.69 -1.44 19.57
CA LEU A 9 -6.87 -0.81 18.25
C LEU A 9 -5.54 -0.33 17.66
N ALA A 10 -4.61 0.15 18.49
CA ALA A 10 -3.26 0.50 18.05
C ALA A 10 -2.52 -0.72 17.51
N THR A 11 -2.56 -1.87 18.21
CA THR A 11 -1.98 -3.12 17.72
C THR A 11 -2.60 -3.59 16.41
N VAL A 12 -3.93 -3.44 16.25
CA VAL A 12 -4.61 -3.78 14.99
C VAL A 12 -4.17 -2.87 13.84
N ILE A 13 -3.95 -1.58 14.10
CA ILE A 13 -3.40 -0.65 13.11
C ILE A 13 -1.97 -1.05 12.73
N GLU A 14 -1.10 -1.35 13.69
CA GLU A 14 0.28 -1.79 13.42
C GLU A 14 0.29 -3.06 12.55
N LEU A 15 -0.60 -4.02 12.82
CA LEU A 15 -0.73 -5.22 12.01
C LEU A 15 -1.19 -4.90 10.58
N ALA A 16 -2.15 -3.98 10.41
CA ALA A 16 -2.63 -3.54 9.10
C ALA A 16 -1.55 -2.78 8.31
N GLU A 17 -0.73 -1.96 8.99
CA GLU A 17 0.43 -1.29 8.40
C GLU A 17 1.47 -2.30 7.91
N LYS A 18 1.80 -3.29 8.74
CA LYS A 18 2.71 -4.36 8.36
C LYS A 18 2.22 -5.14 7.14
N LYS A 19 0.93 -5.48 7.09
CA LYS A 19 0.30 -6.16 5.94
C LYS A 19 0.40 -5.33 4.65
N ARG A 20 0.17 -4.01 4.73
CA ARG A 20 0.38 -3.10 3.58
C ARG A 20 1.84 -3.12 3.14
N ASP A 21 2.78 -3.02 4.07
CA ASP A 21 4.21 -2.93 3.76
C ASP A 21 4.74 -4.23 3.14
N GLU A 22 4.29 -5.37 3.63
CA GLU A 22 4.54 -6.68 3.01
C GLU A 22 3.99 -6.74 1.58
N GLY A 23 2.76 -6.23 1.36
CA GLY A 23 2.17 -6.12 0.03
C GLY A 23 2.98 -5.22 -0.92
N LEU A 24 3.45 -4.07 -0.43
CA LEU A 24 4.29 -3.14 -1.21
C LEU A 24 5.64 -3.76 -1.57
N ALA A 25 6.25 -4.49 -0.63
CA ALA A 25 7.49 -5.24 -0.88
C ALA A 25 7.28 -6.32 -1.95
N ALA A 26 6.17 -7.07 -1.87
CA ALA A 26 5.80 -8.06 -2.88
C ALA A 26 5.54 -7.42 -4.25
N LEU A 27 4.86 -6.27 -4.31
CA LEU A 27 4.62 -5.54 -5.56
C LEU A 27 5.95 -5.09 -6.20
N SER A 28 6.87 -4.58 -5.39
CA SER A 28 8.21 -4.21 -5.83
C SER A 28 8.97 -5.41 -6.41
N ALA A 29 8.91 -6.57 -5.75
CA ALA A 29 9.51 -7.81 -6.23
C ALA A 29 8.91 -8.27 -7.57
N ALA A 30 7.57 -8.30 -7.68
CA ALA A 30 6.87 -8.67 -8.92
C ALA A 30 7.24 -7.75 -10.09
N ARG A 31 7.39 -6.44 -9.85
CA ARG A 31 7.85 -5.48 -10.86
C ARG A 31 9.28 -5.74 -11.32
N ARG A 32 10.19 -6.06 -10.40
CA ARG A 32 11.57 -6.45 -10.76
C ARG A 32 11.61 -7.72 -11.60
N GLU A 33 10.81 -8.72 -11.26
CA GLU A 33 10.72 -9.96 -12.05
C GLU A 33 10.15 -9.73 -13.44
N HIS A 34 9.13 -8.88 -13.58
CA HIS A 34 8.61 -8.49 -14.89
C HIS A 34 9.67 -7.75 -15.71
N GLN A 35 10.42 -6.82 -15.09
CA GLN A 35 11.49 -6.11 -15.77
C GLN A 35 12.57 -7.08 -16.27
N ALA A 36 13.01 -8.04 -15.44
CA ALA A 36 13.98 -9.05 -15.87
C ALA A 36 13.45 -9.91 -17.04
N ALA A 37 12.15 -10.25 -17.04
CA ALA A 37 11.52 -10.94 -18.16
C ALA A 37 11.46 -10.06 -19.43
N GLN A 38 11.30 -8.74 -19.29
CA GLN A 38 11.34 -7.81 -20.41
C GLN A 38 12.75 -7.72 -20.99
N GLU A 39 13.77 -7.63 -20.14
CA GLU A 39 15.18 -7.61 -20.59
C GLU A 39 15.53 -8.88 -21.39
N GLN A 40 15.00 -10.04 -21.02
CA GLN A 40 15.15 -11.28 -21.80
C GLN A 40 14.45 -11.20 -23.18
N MET A 41 13.25 -10.62 -23.24
CA MET A 41 12.56 -10.39 -24.52
C MET A 41 13.35 -9.43 -25.43
N ASP A 42 13.90 -8.38 -24.85
CA ASP A 42 14.70 -7.40 -25.58
C ASP A 42 15.96 -8.05 -26.16
N GLN A 43 16.62 -8.93 -25.39
CA GLN A 43 17.76 -9.73 -25.86
C GLN A 43 17.39 -10.65 -27.02
N LEU A 44 16.26 -11.38 -26.93
CA LEU A 44 15.78 -12.23 -28.02
C LEU A 44 15.49 -11.42 -29.28
N THR A 45 14.85 -10.27 -29.13
CA THR A 45 14.50 -9.36 -30.24
C THR A 45 15.74 -8.79 -30.91
N ALA A 46 16.71 -8.30 -30.13
CA ALA A 46 17.96 -7.78 -30.64
C ALA A 46 18.73 -8.87 -31.40
N TYR A 47 18.81 -10.07 -30.83
CA TYR A 47 19.49 -11.18 -31.45
C TYR A 47 18.81 -11.64 -32.76
N ALA A 48 17.48 -11.65 -32.81
CA ALA A 48 16.73 -11.94 -34.03
C ALA A 48 17.04 -10.91 -35.14
N ALA A 49 17.09 -9.63 -34.80
CA ALA A 49 17.43 -8.56 -35.74
C ALA A 49 18.87 -8.70 -36.28
N GLU A 50 19.84 -8.97 -35.40
CA GLU A 50 21.23 -9.22 -35.80
C GLU A 50 21.35 -10.46 -36.71
N ALA A 51 20.65 -11.54 -36.39
CA ALA A 51 20.63 -12.75 -37.21
C ALA A 51 20.07 -12.46 -38.61
N GLN A 52 19.02 -11.66 -38.71
CA GLN A 52 18.42 -11.26 -39.99
C GLN A 52 19.35 -10.35 -40.80
N GLN A 53 20.04 -9.39 -40.17
CA GLN A 53 21.01 -8.53 -40.85
C GLN A 53 22.19 -9.34 -41.41
N ARG A 54 22.75 -10.26 -40.61
CA ARG A 54 23.81 -11.17 -41.06
C ARG A 54 23.36 -12.04 -42.23
N TRP A 55 22.11 -12.52 -42.19
CA TRP A 55 21.51 -13.28 -43.30
C TRP A 55 21.45 -12.44 -44.59
N GLN A 56 20.93 -11.22 -44.52
CA GLN A 56 20.82 -10.33 -45.69
C GLN A 56 22.19 -10.04 -46.33
N ALA A 57 23.21 -9.74 -45.51
CA ALA A 57 24.57 -9.50 -45.99
C ALA A 57 25.17 -10.73 -46.70
N ARG A 58 24.86 -11.94 -46.22
CA ARG A 58 25.38 -13.19 -46.80
C ARG A 58 24.62 -13.62 -48.05
N CYS A 59 23.33 -13.32 -48.15
CA CYS A 59 22.55 -13.52 -49.38
C CYS A 59 23.10 -12.74 -50.58
N ALA A 60 23.74 -11.58 -50.33
CA ALA A 60 24.34 -10.77 -51.39
C ALA A 60 25.50 -11.48 -52.13
N SER A 61 26.15 -12.48 -51.52
CA SER A 61 27.27 -13.23 -52.12
C SER A 61 26.89 -14.64 -52.60
N GLY A 62 25.62 -15.02 -52.54
CA GLY A 62 25.13 -16.35 -52.89
C GLY A 62 25.25 -17.35 -51.73
N VAL A 63 24.23 -18.18 -51.55
CA VAL A 63 24.06 -19.05 -50.36
C VAL A 63 23.62 -20.44 -50.80
N ASP A 64 24.25 -21.47 -50.24
CA ASP A 64 23.88 -22.87 -50.48
C ASP A 64 22.60 -23.28 -49.71
N ALA A 65 21.86 -24.25 -50.25
CA ALA A 65 20.57 -24.72 -49.75
C ALA A 65 20.65 -25.25 -48.31
N ALA A 66 21.75 -25.91 -47.93
CA ALA A 66 21.95 -26.38 -46.56
C ALA A 66 21.99 -25.21 -45.56
N TRP A 67 22.65 -24.11 -45.91
CA TRP A 67 22.76 -22.94 -45.04
C TRP A 67 21.41 -22.20 -44.91
N LEU A 68 20.64 -22.11 -46.00
CA LEU A 68 19.26 -21.59 -45.97
C LEU A 68 18.38 -22.40 -45.01
N MET A 69 18.45 -23.72 -45.05
CA MET A 69 17.69 -24.59 -44.17
C MET A 69 18.07 -24.38 -42.70
N HIS A 70 19.36 -24.33 -42.39
CA HIS A 70 19.84 -24.07 -41.03
C HIS A 70 19.38 -22.71 -40.49
N HIS A 71 19.45 -21.65 -41.30
CA HIS A 71 18.97 -20.33 -40.91
C HIS A 71 17.46 -20.35 -40.59
N ARG A 72 16.64 -20.97 -41.44
CA ARG A 72 15.19 -21.09 -41.19
C ARG A 72 14.88 -21.86 -39.91
N GLN A 73 15.52 -23.01 -39.70
CA GLN A 73 15.34 -23.80 -38.47
C GLN A 73 15.74 -23.02 -37.23
N PHE A 74 16.81 -22.24 -37.34
CA PHE A 74 17.28 -21.41 -36.25
C PHE A 74 16.29 -20.27 -35.94
N MET A 75 15.84 -19.54 -36.95
CA MET A 75 14.85 -18.47 -36.77
C MET A 75 13.53 -19.00 -36.19
N ALA A 76 13.07 -20.17 -36.60
CA ALA A 76 11.88 -20.80 -36.02
C ALA A 76 12.03 -21.08 -34.51
N LYS A 77 13.25 -21.41 -34.03
CA LYS A 77 13.51 -21.56 -32.59
C LYS A 77 13.47 -20.24 -31.85
N VAL A 78 14.01 -19.17 -32.46
CA VAL A 78 13.99 -17.82 -31.88
C VAL A 78 12.55 -17.32 -31.77
N GLU A 79 11.75 -17.48 -32.82
CA GLU A 79 10.32 -17.16 -32.82
C GLU A 79 9.58 -17.92 -31.73
N HIS A 80 9.79 -19.23 -31.62
CA HIS A 80 9.19 -20.03 -30.55
C HIS A 80 9.60 -19.57 -29.14
N ALA A 81 10.86 -19.18 -28.94
CA ALA A 81 11.33 -18.65 -27.67
C ALA A 81 10.69 -17.29 -27.34
N MET A 82 10.49 -16.43 -28.34
CA MET A 82 9.78 -15.14 -28.18
C MET A 82 8.30 -15.36 -27.85
N ASP A 83 7.63 -16.31 -28.49
CA ASP A 83 6.24 -16.67 -28.15
C ASP A 83 6.13 -17.15 -26.71
N PHE A 84 7.03 -18.03 -26.29
CA PHE A 84 7.12 -18.47 -24.89
C PHE A 84 7.35 -17.30 -23.94
N GLN A 85 8.29 -16.42 -24.26
CA GLN A 85 8.62 -15.26 -23.42
C GLN A 85 7.46 -14.26 -23.33
N THR A 86 6.67 -14.12 -24.40
CA THR A 86 5.43 -13.32 -24.39
C THR A 86 4.43 -13.88 -23.36
N GLY A 87 4.31 -15.21 -23.28
CA GLY A 87 3.52 -15.88 -22.26
C GLY A 87 4.02 -15.60 -20.83
N VAL A 88 5.34 -15.64 -20.62
CA VAL A 88 5.98 -15.30 -19.34
C VAL A 88 5.69 -13.85 -18.94
N LEU A 89 5.88 -12.89 -19.85
CA LEU A 89 5.56 -11.48 -19.62
C LEU A 89 4.10 -11.30 -19.21
N GLY A 90 3.17 -11.92 -19.94
CA GLY A 90 1.75 -11.90 -19.59
C GLY A 90 1.44 -12.48 -18.21
N GLN A 91 2.14 -13.54 -17.80
CA GLN A 91 2.02 -14.10 -16.45
C GLN A 91 2.54 -13.15 -15.38
N LYS A 92 3.71 -12.54 -15.59
CA LYS A 92 4.30 -11.57 -14.66
C LYS A 92 3.46 -10.31 -14.53
N GLN A 93 2.86 -9.85 -15.63
CA GLN A 93 1.95 -8.71 -15.63
C GLN A 93 0.69 -9.01 -14.80
N ARG A 94 0.07 -10.18 -14.98
CA ARG A 94 -1.07 -10.61 -14.13
C ARG A 94 -0.68 -10.71 -12.65
N GLN A 95 0.53 -11.18 -12.35
CA GLN A 95 1.03 -11.22 -10.96
C GLN A 95 1.13 -9.82 -10.36
N ILE A 96 1.64 -8.84 -11.12
CA ILE A 96 1.69 -7.43 -10.69
C ILE A 96 0.28 -6.92 -10.38
N GLU A 97 -0.68 -7.16 -11.27
CA GLU A 97 -2.08 -6.73 -11.08
C GLU A 97 -2.71 -7.34 -9.83
N GLN A 98 -2.49 -8.64 -9.59
CA GLN A 98 -2.99 -9.33 -8.41
C GLN A 98 -2.41 -8.75 -7.11
N VAL A 99 -1.09 -8.56 -7.05
CA VAL A 99 -0.43 -8.02 -5.84
C VAL A 99 -0.79 -6.56 -5.63
N GLN A 100 -0.93 -5.78 -6.71
CA GLN A 100 -1.38 -4.39 -6.63
C GLN A 100 -2.79 -4.29 -6.05
N GLN A 101 -3.69 -5.21 -6.40
CA GLN A 101 -5.02 -5.26 -5.81
C GLN A 101 -4.97 -5.57 -4.30
N GLN A 102 -4.09 -6.46 -3.86
CA GLN A 102 -3.89 -6.76 -2.43
C GLN A 102 -3.38 -5.55 -1.65
N VAL A 103 -2.46 -4.78 -2.23
CA VAL A 103 -1.98 -3.52 -1.64
C VAL A 103 -3.14 -2.53 -1.48
N HIS A 104 -3.94 -2.33 -2.52
CA HIS A 104 -5.10 -1.43 -2.47
C HIS A 104 -6.11 -1.83 -1.39
N GLU A 105 -6.34 -3.12 -1.21
CA GLU A 105 -7.22 -3.63 -0.15
C GLU A 105 -6.65 -3.37 1.25
N ALA A 106 -5.35 -3.64 1.45
CA ALA A 106 -4.66 -3.36 2.71
C ALA A 106 -4.67 -1.86 3.06
N GLU A 107 -4.46 -0.99 2.06
CA GLU A 107 -4.52 0.47 2.25
C GLU A 107 -5.93 0.95 2.64
N ARG A 108 -6.98 0.40 2.01
CA ARG A 108 -8.37 0.71 2.34
C ARG A 108 -8.73 0.27 3.76
N GLU A 109 -8.30 -0.92 4.15
CA GLU A 109 -8.48 -1.46 5.50
C GLU A 109 -7.80 -0.55 6.53
N LEU A 110 -6.53 -0.20 6.30
CA LEU A 110 -5.76 0.69 7.17
C LEU A 110 -6.39 2.09 7.29
N ALA A 111 -6.82 2.68 6.16
CA ALA A 111 -7.47 3.99 6.16
C ALA A 111 -8.76 3.97 6.98
N THR A 112 -9.56 2.91 6.84
CA THR A 112 -10.80 2.72 7.59
C THR A 112 -10.54 2.61 9.09
N LEU A 113 -9.55 1.80 9.50
CA LEU A 113 -9.15 1.64 10.89
C LEU A 113 -8.69 2.96 11.51
N ARG A 114 -7.84 3.71 10.79
CA ARG A 114 -7.36 5.02 11.26
C ARG A 114 -8.50 6.02 11.44
N GLN A 115 -9.44 6.08 10.50
CA GLN A 115 -10.62 6.95 10.63
C GLN A 115 -11.49 6.54 11.82
N TYR A 116 -11.69 5.25 12.05
CA TYR A 116 -12.44 4.76 13.20
C TYR A 116 -11.78 5.17 14.52
N VAL A 117 -10.46 4.96 14.65
CA VAL A 117 -9.72 5.35 15.86
C VAL A 117 -9.76 6.85 16.10
N ALA A 118 -9.59 7.67 15.06
CA ALA A 118 -9.69 9.12 15.17
C ALA A 118 -11.05 9.57 15.73
N ARG A 119 -12.15 9.00 15.22
CA ARG A 119 -13.52 9.29 15.73
C ARG A 119 -13.69 8.90 17.20
N GLN A 120 -13.13 7.75 17.60
CA GLN A 120 -13.23 7.30 19.00
C GLN A 120 -12.40 8.17 19.95
N GLN A 121 -11.24 8.64 19.51
CA GLN A 121 -10.42 9.59 20.27
C GLN A 121 -11.14 10.93 20.43
N GLU A 122 -11.72 11.47 19.36
CA GLU A 122 -12.50 12.71 19.40
C GLU A 122 -13.70 12.60 20.35
N ALA A 123 -14.49 11.52 20.23
CA ALA A 123 -15.63 11.27 21.12
C ALA A 123 -15.20 11.16 22.59
N ARG A 124 -14.02 10.58 22.87
CA ARG A 124 -13.47 10.51 24.23
C ARG A 124 -13.05 11.90 24.73
N GLN A 125 -12.35 12.69 23.91
CA GLN A 125 -11.96 14.05 24.27
C GLN A 125 -13.16 14.93 24.58
N GLN A 126 -14.21 14.88 23.74
CA GLN A 126 -15.45 15.60 23.99
C GLN A 126 -16.12 15.20 25.31
N ARG A 127 -16.10 13.91 25.68
CA ARG A 127 -16.64 13.45 26.97
C ARG A 127 -15.81 13.94 28.16
N LEU A 128 -14.48 14.01 28.03
CA LEU A 128 -13.60 14.54 29.07
C LEU A 128 -13.83 16.04 29.26
N MET A 129 -13.85 16.82 28.18
CA MET A 129 -14.13 18.27 28.24
C MET A 129 -15.48 18.56 28.91
N ARG A 130 -16.54 17.83 28.55
CA ARG A 130 -17.86 17.99 29.20
C ARG A 130 -17.83 17.65 30.69
N ARG A 131 -17.02 16.67 31.11
CA ARG A 131 -16.88 16.30 32.52
C ARG A 131 -16.12 17.36 33.30
N GLU A 132 -15.01 17.87 32.74
CA GLU A 132 -14.21 18.94 33.34
C GLU A 132 -15.01 20.24 33.47
N GLN A 133 -15.79 20.61 32.44
CA GLN A 133 -16.68 21.76 32.48
C GLN A 133 -17.70 21.63 33.62
N LYS A 134 -18.41 20.49 33.71
CA LYS A 134 -19.37 20.24 34.80
C LYS A 134 -18.74 20.36 36.19
N GLN A 135 -17.55 19.77 36.37
CA GLN A 135 -16.85 19.83 37.66
C GLN A 135 -16.45 21.27 38.02
N THR A 136 -16.04 22.07 37.03
CA THR A 136 -15.71 23.48 37.20
C THR A 136 -16.95 24.30 37.58
N ASP A 137 -18.07 24.08 36.90
CA ASP A 137 -19.35 24.74 37.18
C ASP A 137 -19.86 24.40 38.61
N GLU A 138 -19.76 23.13 39.03
CA GLU A 138 -20.12 22.70 40.38
C GLU A 138 -19.23 23.35 41.46
N MET A 139 -17.92 23.46 41.22
CA MET A 139 -17.01 24.17 42.13
C MET A 139 -17.34 25.66 42.22
N ALA A 140 -17.65 26.31 41.10
CA ALA A 140 -18.03 27.72 41.06
C ALA A 140 -19.35 27.97 41.83
N LEU A 141 -20.37 27.14 41.63
CA LEU A 141 -21.64 27.20 42.36
C LEU A 141 -21.44 26.99 43.86
N ASN A 142 -20.64 25.99 44.26
CA ASN A 142 -20.35 25.73 45.67
C ASN A 142 -19.53 26.86 46.33
N ALA A 143 -18.63 27.50 45.59
CA ALA A 143 -17.90 28.67 46.07
C ALA A 143 -18.82 29.88 46.24
N HIS A 144 -19.75 30.09 45.30
CA HIS A 144 -20.75 31.16 45.37
C HIS A 144 -21.72 30.95 46.55
N ARG A 145 -22.23 29.73 46.74
CA ARG A 145 -23.10 29.38 47.87
C ARG A 145 -22.41 29.66 49.21
N ARG A 146 -21.18 29.18 49.39
CA ARG A 146 -20.40 29.43 50.62
C ARG A 146 -20.18 30.91 50.88
N ARG A 147 -19.94 31.72 49.83
CA ARG A 147 -19.76 33.17 49.94
C ARG A 147 -21.04 33.88 50.38
N ALA A 148 -22.18 33.49 49.81
CA ALA A 148 -23.49 34.00 50.20
C ALA A 148 -23.86 33.62 51.65
N GLU A 149 -23.52 32.40 52.08
CA GLU A 149 -23.72 31.94 53.47
C GLU A 149 -22.85 32.74 54.46
N SER A 150 -21.59 33.04 54.12
CA SER A 150 -20.72 33.87 54.96
C SER A 150 -21.21 35.32 55.06
N ASP A 151 -21.69 35.92 53.97
CA ASP A 151 -22.24 37.29 53.98
C ASP A 151 -23.55 37.36 54.79
N SER A 152 -24.42 36.35 54.69
CA SER A 152 -25.64 36.26 55.50
C SER A 152 -25.35 36.07 56.99
N THR A 153 -24.31 35.33 57.34
CA THR A 153 -23.92 35.10 58.74
C THR A 153 -23.38 36.39 59.37
N PHE A 154 -22.60 37.18 58.61
CA PHE A 154 -22.06 38.46 59.07
C PHE A 154 -23.16 39.51 59.33
N GLN A 155 -24.20 39.57 58.49
CA GLN A 155 -25.35 40.45 58.71
C GLN A 155 -26.18 40.08 59.95
N SER A 156 -26.27 38.80 60.31
CA SER A 156 -27.02 38.33 61.50
C SER A 156 -26.34 38.64 62.84
N PHE A 157 -25.03 38.91 62.84
CA PHE A 157 -24.24 39.19 64.03
C PHE A 157 -24.03 40.70 64.29
N SER A 158 -24.45 41.55 63.35
CA SER A 158 -24.31 43.01 63.40
C SER A 158 -25.63 43.75 63.71
N ALA A 159 -26.68 43.03 64.10
CA ALA A 159 -27.95 43.57 64.61
C ALA A 159 -28.09 43.23 66.10
#